data_AF-A0A419FX39-F1
#
_entry.id   AF-A0A419FX39-F1
#
_cell.length_a   1.000
_cell.length_b   1.000
_cell.length_c   1.000
_cell.angle_alpha   90.00
_cell.angle_beta   90.00
_cell.angle_gamma   90.00
#
_symmetry.space_group_name_H-M   'P 1'
#
loop_
_entity.id
_entity.type
_entity.pdbx_description
1 polymer ?
#
loop_
_entity_poly.entity_id
_entity_poly.type
_entity_poly.pdbx_seq_one_letter_code
_entity_poly.pdbx_strand_id
1 'polypeptide(L)'
;MKKLISDYMENGFLDNIVDMFRHDASLYPLIGAMIEDERSRVRLGAVALVETLMPENSDNVLQVVPVIAAALKNPNPTIRGDAAYLLGIIGHKDALPFLLEALNDKHEMVREACIESVEAIKGGNLV
;
A
#
# COMPACT_ATOMS: atom_id res chain seq x y z
N MET A 1 -5.31 -4.32 18.42
CA MET A 1 -4.83 -3.14 17.67
C MET A 1 -5.40 -3.07 16.26
N LYS A 2 -5.22 -4.09 15.41
CA LYS A 2 -5.76 -4.15 14.03
C LYS A 2 -7.20 -3.64 13.88
N LYS A 3 -8.15 -4.21 14.64
CA LYS A 3 -9.58 -3.83 14.57
C LYS A 3 -9.82 -2.35 14.86
N LEU A 4 -9.15 -1.79 15.88
CA LEU A 4 -9.29 -0.38 16.26
C LEU A 4 -8.84 0.55 15.13
N ILE A 5 -7.69 0.29 14.53
CA ILE A 5 -7.13 1.11 13.46
C ILE A 5 -8.01 1.04 12.22
N SER A 6 -8.47 -0.15 11.83
CA SER A 6 -9.39 -0.29 10.69
C SER A 6 -10.73 0.41 10.96
N ASP A 7 -11.27 0.36 12.17
CA ASP A 7 -12.52 1.05 12.52
C ASP A 7 -12.32 2.58 12.55
N TYR A 8 -11.13 3.08 12.92
CA TYR A 8 -10.80 4.51 12.87
C TYR A 8 -10.63 5.00 11.42
N MET A 9 -10.00 4.21 10.55
CA MET A 9 -9.94 4.48 9.11
C MET A 9 -11.35 4.56 8.51
N GLU A 10 -12.21 3.61 8.89
CA GLU A 10 -13.60 3.60 8.43
C GLU A 10 -14.36 4.88 8.85
N ASN A 11 -14.01 5.50 9.97
CA ASN A 11 -14.67 6.71 10.45
C ASN A 11 -13.94 8.02 10.09
N GLY A 12 -12.88 7.97 9.27
CA GLY A 12 -12.18 9.16 8.77
C GLY A 12 -11.20 9.79 9.74
N PHE A 13 -10.75 9.06 10.77
CA PHE A 13 -9.78 9.55 11.77
C PHE A 13 -8.33 9.34 11.31
N LEU A 14 -8.00 9.74 10.08
CA LEU A 14 -6.67 9.49 9.49
C LEU A 14 -5.55 10.16 10.30
N ASP A 15 -5.72 11.42 10.72
CA ASP A 15 -4.69 12.17 11.47
C ASP A 15 -4.28 11.45 12.76
N ASN A 16 -5.24 10.90 13.50
CA ASN A 16 -4.97 10.13 14.72
C ASN A 16 -4.14 8.87 14.42
N ILE A 17 -4.39 8.23 13.28
CA ILE A 17 -3.67 7.02 12.88
C ILE A 17 -2.26 7.39 12.42
N VAL A 18 -2.11 8.46 11.64
CA VAL A 18 -0.79 8.98 11.25
C VAL A 18 0.05 9.26 12.49
N ASP A 19 -0.51 9.94 13.49
CA ASP A 19 0.19 10.24 14.74
C ASP A 19 0.57 8.97 15.51
N MET A 20 -0.28 7.94 15.53
CA MET A 20 0.08 6.64 16.12
C MET A 20 1.29 6.01 15.40
N PHE A 21 1.31 6.02 14.06
CA PHE A 21 2.40 5.45 13.27
C PHE A 21 3.70 6.25 13.39
N ARG A 22 3.63 7.57 13.56
CA ARG A 22 4.81 8.42 13.85
C ARG A 22 5.48 8.05 15.17
N HIS A 23 4.72 7.62 16.16
CA HIS A 23 5.23 7.33 17.51
C HIS A 23 5.50 5.83 17.77
N ASP A 24 4.93 4.93 16.96
CA ASP A 24 5.05 3.49 17.14
C ASP A 24 5.35 2.77 15.82
N ALA A 25 6.63 2.51 15.58
CA ALA A 25 7.11 1.78 14.41
C ALA A 25 6.60 0.32 14.35
N SER A 26 6.14 -0.25 15.48
CA SER A 26 5.59 -1.62 15.49
C SER A 26 4.25 -1.73 14.76
N LEU A 27 3.63 -0.61 14.40
CA LEU A 27 2.36 -0.55 13.68
C LEU A 27 2.51 -0.71 12.15
N TYR A 28 3.71 -0.47 11.59
CA TYR A 28 3.93 -0.53 10.13
C TYR A 28 3.52 -1.87 9.48
N PRO A 29 3.81 -3.04 10.09
CA PRO A 29 3.33 -4.31 9.55
C PRO A 29 1.80 -4.40 9.38
N LEU A 30 1.02 -3.55 10.07
CA LEU A 30 -0.43 -3.50 9.90
C LEU A 30 -0.87 -2.91 8.55
N ILE A 31 -0.01 -2.23 7.80
CA ILE A 31 -0.32 -1.69 6.47
C ILE A 31 -0.74 -2.81 5.52
N GLY A 32 -0.03 -3.94 5.52
CA GLY A 32 -0.43 -5.12 4.75
C GLY A 32 -1.79 -5.68 5.18
N ALA A 33 -2.10 -5.65 6.47
CA ALA A 33 -3.41 -6.05 6.97
C ALA A 33 -4.54 -5.06 6.61
N MET A 34 -4.23 -3.79 6.39
CA MET A 34 -5.20 -2.77 5.98
C MET A 34 -5.51 -2.87 4.49
N ILE A 35 -4.51 -3.16 3.64
CA ILE A 35 -4.73 -3.35 2.20
C ILE A 35 -5.52 -4.64 1.90
N GLU A 36 -5.45 -5.64 2.78
CA GLU A 36 -6.27 -6.86 2.68
C GLU A 36 -7.69 -6.73 3.27
N ASP A 37 -8.08 -5.57 3.81
CA ASP A 37 -9.42 -5.39 4.39
C ASP A 37 -10.50 -5.32 3.30
N GLU A 38 -11.63 -6.01 3.48
CA GLU A 38 -12.74 -6.01 2.52
C GLU A 38 -13.39 -4.63 2.36
N ARG A 39 -13.29 -3.77 3.39
CA ARG A 39 -13.83 -2.40 3.36
C ARG A 39 -12.92 -1.51 2.50
N SER A 40 -13.48 -0.97 1.42
CA SER A 40 -12.75 -0.07 0.51
C SER A 40 -12.19 1.16 1.20
N ARG A 41 -12.89 1.71 2.21
CA ARG A 41 -12.41 2.87 2.95
C ARG A 41 -11.18 2.57 3.81
N VAL A 42 -11.06 1.36 4.35
CA VAL A 42 -9.85 0.94 5.09
C VAL A 42 -8.66 0.83 4.14
N ARG A 43 -8.86 0.26 2.95
CA ARG A 43 -7.81 0.17 1.92
C ARG A 43 -7.37 1.54 1.43
N LEU A 44 -8.32 2.43 1.13
CA LEU A 44 -8.02 3.82 0.75
C LEU A 44 -7.31 4.57 1.89
N GLY A 45 -7.69 4.32 3.14
CA GLY A 45 -7.00 4.87 4.31
C GLY A 45 -5.55 4.39 4.41
N ALA A 46 -5.27 3.12 4.06
CA ALA A 46 -3.90 2.59 4.02
C ALA A 46 -3.03 3.32 2.99
N VAL A 47 -3.62 3.64 1.83
CA VAL A 47 -2.95 4.43 0.78
C VAL A 47 -2.61 5.83 1.30
N ALA A 48 -3.61 6.57 1.80
CA ALA A 48 -3.41 7.93 2.30
C ALA A 48 -2.43 7.99 3.49
N LEU A 49 -2.46 6.98 4.36
CA LEU A 49 -1.49 6.83 5.45
C LEU A 49 -0.06 6.71 4.92
N VAL A 50 0.18 5.87 3.92
CA VAL A 50 1.51 5.69 3.33
C VAL A 50 1.98 6.96 2.64
N GLU A 51 1.13 7.61 1.83
CA GLU A 51 1.44 8.89 1.20
C GLU A 51 1.86 9.95 2.22
N THR A 52 1.17 9.99 3.36
CA THR A 52 1.46 10.95 4.45
C THR A 52 2.77 10.62 5.17
N LEU A 53 3.10 9.34 5.36
CA LEU A 53 4.30 8.91 6.10
C LEU A 53 5.57 8.90 5.25
N MET A 54 5.48 8.78 3.93
CA MET A 54 6.64 8.68 3.04
C MET A 54 7.67 9.83 3.19
N PRO A 55 7.26 11.12 3.34
CA PRO A 55 8.22 12.22 3.50
C PRO A 55 8.99 12.20 4.84
N GLU A 56 8.45 11.56 5.87
CA GLU A 56 8.97 11.65 7.26
C GLU A 56 9.53 10.31 7.77
N ASN A 57 9.03 9.18 7.29
CA ASN A 57 9.30 7.85 7.84
C ASN A 57 9.45 6.76 6.76
N SER A 58 10.06 7.11 5.62
CA SER A 58 10.25 6.19 4.48
C SER A 58 10.88 4.86 4.88
N ASP A 59 11.91 4.82 5.73
CA ASP A 59 12.59 3.57 6.14
C ASP A 59 11.63 2.51 6.71
N ASN A 60 10.66 2.93 7.53
CA ASN A 60 9.67 2.02 8.11
C ASN A 60 8.65 1.55 7.06
N VAL A 61 8.27 2.43 6.12
CA VAL A 61 7.39 2.07 4.98
C VAL A 61 8.10 1.07 4.06
N LEU A 62 9.38 1.29 3.75
CA LEU A 62 10.15 0.44 2.86
C LEU A 62 10.26 -1.00 3.38
N GLN A 63 10.37 -1.17 4.70
CA GLN A 63 10.41 -2.49 5.34
C GLN A 63 9.15 -3.34 5.10
N VAL A 64 8.01 -2.70 4.80
CA VAL A 64 6.74 -3.42 4.58
C VAL A 64 6.41 -3.67 3.11
N VAL A 65 7.29 -3.29 2.17
CA VAL A 65 7.14 -3.60 0.73
C VAL A 65 6.86 -5.08 0.48
N PRO A 66 7.59 -6.06 1.07
CA PRO A 66 7.29 -7.47 0.85
C PRO A 66 5.91 -7.89 1.38
N VAL A 67 5.45 -7.25 2.47
CA VAL A 67 4.14 -7.54 3.08
C VAL A 67 3.02 -7.03 2.17
N ILE A 68 3.16 -5.83 1.62
CA ILE A 68 2.18 -5.27 0.66
C ILE A 68 2.20 -6.07 -0.65
N ALA A 69 3.38 -6.47 -1.12
CA ALA A 69 3.51 -7.29 -2.33
C ALA A 69 2.82 -8.66 -2.24
N ALA A 70 2.66 -9.22 -1.04
CA ALA A 70 1.89 -10.45 -0.86
C ALA A 70 0.42 -10.28 -1.29
N ALA A 71 -0.16 -9.08 -1.13
CA ALA A 71 -1.54 -8.79 -1.51
C ALA A 71 -1.76 -8.77 -3.04
N LEU A 72 -0.69 -8.73 -3.86
CA LEU A 72 -0.76 -8.95 -5.31
C LEU A 72 -1.21 -10.38 -5.68
N LYS A 73 -1.30 -11.29 -4.71
CA LYS A 73 -1.78 -12.67 -4.92
C LYS A 73 -3.17 -12.89 -4.33
N ASN A 74 -3.83 -11.83 -3.85
CA ASN A 74 -5.14 -11.91 -3.24
C ASN A 74 -6.22 -12.39 -4.24
N PRO A 75 -7.19 -13.23 -3.85
CA PRO A 75 -8.27 -13.68 -4.74
C PRO A 75 -9.12 -12.51 -5.28
N ASN A 76 -9.29 -11.44 -4.51
CA ASN A 76 -10.05 -10.26 -4.89
C ASN A 76 -9.22 -9.35 -5.82
N PRO A 77 -9.65 -9.12 -7.08
CA PRO A 77 -8.92 -8.27 -8.03
C PRO A 77 -8.79 -6.81 -7.58
N THR A 78 -9.75 -6.29 -6.80
CA THR A 78 -9.67 -4.93 -6.28
C THR A 78 -8.52 -4.81 -5.27
N ILE A 79 -8.36 -5.78 -4.36
CA ILE A 79 -7.23 -5.80 -3.41
C ILE A 79 -5.89 -5.88 -4.14
N ARG A 80 -5.80 -6.68 -5.22
CA ARG A 80 -4.57 -6.75 -6.03
C ARG A 80 -4.24 -5.41 -6.69
N GLY A 81 -5.25 -4.73 -7.25
CA GLY A 81 -5.08 -3.40 -7.84
C GLY A 81 -4.63 -2.36 -6.81
N ASP A 82 -5.29 -2.32 -5.64
CA ASP A 82 -4.94 -1.41 -4.55
C ASP A 82 -3.51 -1.68 -4.03
N ALA A 83 -3.09 -2.94 -3.95
CA ALA A 83 -1.73 -3.32 -3.59
C ALA A 83 -0.70 -2.87 -4.64
N ALA A 84 -0.99 -3.03 -5.93
CA ALA A 84 -0.13 -2.55 -7.00
C ALA A 84 0.05 -1.03 -6.91
N TYR A 85 -1.05 -0.30 -6.80
CA TYR A 85 -1.07 1.15 -6.67
C TYR A 85 -0.24 1.64 -5.47
N LEU A 86 -0.44 1.02 -4.29
CA LEU A 86 0.31 1.37 -3.08
C LEU A 86 1.82 1.13 -3.24
N LEU A 87 2.24 0.05 -3.92
CA LEU A 87 3.65 -0.18 -4.23
C LEU A 87 4.21 0.86 -5.20
N GLY A 88 3.39 1.35 -6.14
CA GLY A 88 3.73 2.47 -7.02
C GLY A 88 3.99 3.77 -6.25
N ILE A 89 3.12 4.11 -5.29
CA ILE A 89 3.28 5.26 -4.40
C ILE A 89 4.57 5.17 -3.57
N ILE A 90 4.88 3.98 -3.06
CA ILE A 90 6.13 3.75 -2.30
C ILE A 90 7.35 3.99 -3.19
N GLY A 91 7.25 3.72 -4.50
CA GLY A 91 8.27 4.11 -5.47
C GLY A 91 9.58 3.31 -5.36
N HIS A 92 9.64 2.27 -4.53
CA HIS A 92 10.89 1.56 -4.26
C HIS A 92 11.14 0.42 -5.25
N LYS A 93 12.37 0.34 -5.76
CA LYS A 93 12.79 -0.68 -6.75
C LYS A 93 12.55 -2.13 -6.31
N ASP A 94 12.53 -2.40 -5.00
CA ASP A 94 12.29 -3.76 -4.47
C ASP A 94 10.87 -4.25 -4.75
N ALA A 95 9.94 -3.36 -5.11
CA ALA A 95 8.60 -3.73 -5.55
C ALA A 95 8.58 -4.27 -7.00
N LEU A 96 9.59 -3.95 -7.82
CA LEU A 96 9.59 -4.25 -9.26
C LEU A 96 9.44 -5.75 -9.58
N PRO A 97 10.13 -6.70 -8.92
CA PRO A 97 9.96 -8.12 -9.24
C PRO A 97 8.52 -8.59 -9.07
N PHE A 98 7.82 -8.09 -8.05
CA PHE A 98 6.44 -8.47 -7.76
C PHE A 98 5.45 -7.83 -8.74
N LEU A 99 5.62 -6.54 -9.04
CA LEU A 99 4.78 -5.83 -10.00
C LEU A 99 4.94 -6.39 -11.42
N LEU A 100 6.15 -6.75 -11.82
CA LEU A 100 6.42 -7.37 -13.12
C LEU A 100 5.78 -8.76 -13.23
N GLU A 101 5.75 -9.56 -12.16
CA GLU A 101 5.00 -10.82 -12.12
C GLU A 101 3.49 -10.55 -12.35
N ALA A 102 2.95 -9.55 -11.67
CA ALA A 102 1.53 -9.17 -11.72
C ALA A 102 1.08 -8.51 -13.05
N LEU A 103 1.99 -8.17 -13.96
CA LEU A 103 1.64 -7.73 -15.32
C LEU A 103 0.88 -8.81 -16.12
N ASN A 104 0.95 -10.07 -15.69
CA ASN A 104 0.22 -11.18 -16.28
C ASN A 104 -1.13 -11.44 -15.58
N ASP A 105 -1.62 -10.53 -14.75
CA ASP A 105 -2.90 -10.71 -14.06
C ASP A 105 -4.05 -10.90 -15.05
N LYS A 106 -4.99 -11.78 -14.68
CA LYS A 106 -6.18 -12.06 -15.48
C LYS A 106 -7.12 -10.84 -15.62
N HIS A 107 -7.09 -9.89 -14.68
CA HIS A 107 -7.92 -8.68 -14.71
C HIS A 107 -7.16 -7.51 -15.31
N GLU A 108 -7.79 -6.82 -16.26
CA GLU A 108 -7.23 -5.65 -16.94
C GLU A 108 -6.84 -4.53 -15.99
N MET A 109 -7.73 -4.14 -15.06
CA MET A 109 -7.44 -3.08 -14.08
C MET A 109 -6.20 -3.37 -13.23
N VAL A 110 -5.93 -4.65 -12.91
CA VAL A 110 -4.73 -5.02 -12.14
C VAL A 110 -3.48 -4.86 -12.99
N ARG A 111 -3.54 -5.25 -14.27
CA ARG A 111 -2.43 -5.06 -15.20
C ARG A 111 -2.13 -3.58 -15.41
N GLU A 112 -3.14 -2.74 -15.61
CA GLU A 112 -3.00 -1.29 -15.75
C GLU A 112 -2.32 -0.68 -14.52
N ALA A 113 -2.82 -0.98 -13.31
CA ALA A 113 -2.21 -0.51 -12.07
C ALA A 113 -0.74 -0.95 -11.93
N CYS A 114 -0.39 -2.17 -12.35
CA CYS A 114 0.98 -2.65 -12.34
C CYS A 114 1.86 -1.92 -13.37
N ILE A 115 1.34 -1.63 -14.57
CA ILE A 115 2.06 -0.85 -15.60
C ILE A 115 2.37 0.54 -15.06
N GLU A 116 1.36 1.26 -14.58
CA GLU A 116 1.52 2.61 -14.02
C GLU A 116 2.52 2.61 -12.85
N SER A 117 2.43 1.62 -11.96
CA SER A 117 3.34 1.51 -10.82
C SER A 117 4.79 1.21 -11.24
N VAL A 118 4.98 0.34 -12.24
CA VAL A 118 6.30 0.05 -12.79
C VAL A 118 6.88 1.28 -13.50
N GLU A 119 6.07 2.02 -14.25
CA GLU A 119 6.46 3.27 -14.89
C GLU A 119 6.83 4.35 -13.86
N ALA A 120 6.04 4.52 -12.80
CA ALA A 120 6.34 5.44 -11.72
C ALA A 120 7.69 5.12 -11.04
N ILE A 121 7.92 3.84 -10.69
CA ILE A 121 9.17 3.41 -10.05
C ILE A 121 10.37 3.57 -10.98
N LYS A 122 10.24 3.22 -12.27
CA LYS A 122 11.34 3.31 -13.24
C LYS A 122 11.58 4.73 -13.74
N GLY A 123 10.53 5.54 -13.81
CA GLY A 123 10.52 6.92 -14.27
C GLY A 123 10.87 7.93 -13.19
N GLY A 124 11.08 7.49 -11.94
CA GLY A 124 11.34 8.31 -10.76
C GLY A 124 12.58 9.21 -10.83
N ASN A 125 12.45 10.33 -11.55
CA ASN A 125 12.69 11.68 -11.05
C ASN A 125 11.33 12.40 -11.10
N LEU A 126 10.45 12.23 -10.12
CA LEU A 126 9.29 13.12 -9.91
C LEU A 126 8.88 13.16 -8.43
N VAL A 127 9.77 13.72 -7.59
CA VAL A 127 9.49 14.88 -6.70
C VAL A 127 10.80 15.56 -6.38
#